data_AF-A0A2D7IFG3-F1
#
_entry.id   AF-A0A2D7IFG3-F1
#
_cell.length_a   1.000
_cell.length_b   1.000
_cell.length_c   1.000
_cell.angle_alpha   90.00
_cell.angle_beta   90.00
_cell.angle_gamma   90.00
#
_symmetry.space_group_name_H-M   'P 1'
#
loop_
_entity.id
_entity.type
_entity.pdbx_description
1 polymer ?
#
loop_
_entity_poly.entity_id
_entity_poly.type
_entity_poly.pdbx_seq_one_letter_code
_entity_poly.pdbx_strand_id
1 'polypeptide(L)'
;MEGVLIHPQKIMSPMLDELMVQQQLKAPYKRWKHMVAVMCLNLTYRKQVKTVLPLLFEKYPTPLAYLKGRLKTQQKILKPLGMWEVRSKRIRKMTEQFLTWDGKEASDLHGIGKYGSDSYQIFFLKTVPDDVQDKELKKYIDKI
;
A
#
# COMPACT_ATOMS: atom_id res chain seq x y z
N MET A 1 -36.30 -22.96 -15.87
CA MET A 1 -36.15 -21.82 -14.95
C MET A 1 -34.92 -22.07 -14.10
N GLU A 2 -33.75 -21.67 -14.58
CA GLU A 2 -32.50 -21.81 -13.81
C GLU A 2 -32.24 -20.51 -13.06
N GLY A 3 -32.16 -20.62 -11.73
CA GLY A 3 -31.94 -19.52 -10.82
C GLY A 3 -30.54 -18.93 -11.01
N VAL A 4 -30.50 -17.63 -11.25
CA VAL A 4 -29.26 -16.84 -11.24
C VAL A 4 -28.65 -16.91 -9.85
N LEU A 5 -27.52 -17.61 -9.73
CA LEU A 5 -26.67 -17.61 -8.54
C LEU A 5 -26.02 -16.22 -8.40
N ILE A 6 -26.73 -15.32 -7.74
CA ILE A 6 -26.20 -14.07 -7.20
C ILE A 6 -25.01 -14.38 -6.30
N HIS A 7 -23.79 -14.21 -6.82
CA HIS A 7 -22.58 -14.25 -6.02
C HIS A 7 -22.61 -13.02 -5.10
N PRO A 8 -22.56 -13.17 -3.78
CA PRO A 8 -22.58 -12.02 -2.88
C PRO A 8 -21.36 -11.16 -3.18
N GLN A 9 -21.60 -9.91 -3.58
CA GLN A 9 -20.57 -8.88 -3.68
C GLN A 9 -19.84 -8.87 -2.33
N LYS A 10 -18.56 -9.26 -2.34
CA LYS A 10 -17.73 -9.28 -1.13
C LYS A 10 -17.66 -7.85 -0.61
N ILE A 11 -18.45 -7.52 0.42
CA ILE A 11 -18.45 -6.20 1.03
C ILE A 11 -17.03 -5.97 1.55
N MET A 12 -16.29 -5.08 0.89
CA MET A 12 -14.99 -4.68 1.38
C MET A 12 -15.16 -4.03 2.74
N SER A 13 -14.59 -4.65 3.78
CA SER A 13 -14.54 -4.00 5.09
C SER A 13 -13.66 -2.75 4.98
N PRO A 14 -14.18 -1.57 5.35
CA PRO A 14 -13.40 -0.35 5.34
C PRO A 14 -12.22 -0.46 6.31
N MET A 15 -11.11 0.21 5.99
CA MET A 15 -10.00 0.32 6.94
C MET A 15 -10.44 1.15 8.14
N LEU A 16 -10.15 0.67 9.35
CA LEU A 16 -10.47 1.31 10.63
C LEU A 16 -9.69 2.61 10.80
N ASP A 17 -10.37 3.67 11.24
CA ASP A 17 -9.79 5.00 11.41
C ASP A 17 -8.72 5.07 12.50
N GLU A 18 -8.86 4.28 13.57
CA GLU A 18 -7.93 4.27 14.71
C GLU A 18 -6.59 3.61 14.42
N LEU A 19 -6.52 2.71 13.43
CA LEU A 19 -5.31 1.98 13.11
C LEU A 19 -4.55 2.63 11.94
N MET A 20 -3.23 2.47 11.92
CA MET A 20 -2.42 2.79 10.74
C MET A 20 -2.84 1.92 9.55
N VAL A 21 -2.56 2.38 8.33
CA VAL A 21 -2.80 1.56 7.12
C VAL A 21 -1.96 0.29 7.19
N GLN A 22 -0.70 0.40 7.62
CA GLN A 22 0.28 -0.68 7.74
C GLN A 22 -0.21 -1.85 8.61
N GLN A 23 -0.85 -1.53 9.74
CA GLN A 23 -1.39 -2.53 10.68
C GLN A 23 -2.48 -3.39 10.05
N GLN A 24 -3.19 -2.86 9.04
CA GLN A 24 -4.41 -3.45 8.50
C GLN A 24 -4.16 -4.27 7.22
N LEU A 25 -2.93 -4.29 6.70
CA LEU A 25 -2.60 -5.00 5.47
C LEU A 25 -2.59 -6.51 5.69
N LYS A 26 -3.37 -7.21 4.86
CA LYS A 26 -3.55 -8.67 4.93
C LYS A 26 -2.78 -9.39 3.84
N ALA A 27 -2.33 -10.61 4.16
CA ALA A 27 -1.81 -11.56 3.18
C ALA A 27 -2.90 -11.96 2.15
N PRO A 28 -2.52 -12.43 0.95
CA PRO A 28 -1.16 -12.53 0.42
C PRO A 28 -0.56 -11.17 0.02
N TYR A 29 0.74 -11.15 -0.31
CA TYR A 29 1.49 -9.98 -0.80
C TYR A 29 1.52 -8.78 0.16
N LYS A 30 1.50 -9.04 1.47
CA LYS A 30 1.49 -8.00 2.51
C LYS A 30 2.66 -7.00 2.36
N ARG A 31 3.87 -7.47 2.03
CA ARG A 31 5.05 -6.62 1.80
C ARG A 31 4.87 -5.66 0.62
N TRP A 32 4.41 -6.16 -0.53
CA TRP A 32 4.14 -5.29 -1.69
C TRP A 32 3.03 -4.28 -1.39
N LYS A 33 1.92 -4.73 -0.79
CA LYS A 33 0.80 -3.84 -0.40
C LYS A 33 1.28 -2.74 0.54
N HIS A 34 2.25 -3.04 1.40
CA HIS A 34 2.86 -2.06 2.30
C HIS A 34 3.63 -0.99 1.52
N MET A 35 4.46 -1.39 0.55
CA MET A 35 5.18 -0.44 -0.31
C MET A 35 4.21 0.48 -1.07
N VAL A 36 3.14 -0.09 -1.64
CA VAL A 36 2.08 0.70 -2.29
C VAL A 36 1.43 1.68 -1.31
N ALA A 37 1.09 1.21 -0.11
CA ALA A 37 0.43 2.01 0.91
C ALA A 37 1.28 3.22 1.36
N VAL A 38 2.58 3.02 1.66
CA VAL A 38 3.46 4.13 2.08
C VAL A 38 3.64 5.14 0.95
N MET A 39 3.73 4.71 -0.31
CA MET A 39 3.77 5.63 -1.46
C MET A 39 2.46 6.41 -1.65
N CYS A 40 1.31 5.81 -1.32
CA CYS A 40 0.01 6.49 -1.33
C CYS A 40 -0.15 7.49 -0.19
N LEU A 41 0.55 7.31 0.95
CA LEU A 41 0.53 8.22 2.10
C LEU A 41 1.39 9.48 1.88
N ASN A 42 2.30 9.47 0.90
CA ASN A 42 3.13 10.64 0.58
C ASN A 42 2.26 11.86 0.24
N LEU A 43 2.38 12.90 1.08
CA LEU A 43 1.64 14.17 1.01
C LEU A 43 0.13 13.98 0.84
N THR A 44 -0.44 12.94 1.46
CA THR A 44 -1.87 12.60 1.33
C THR A 44 -2.45 12.22 2.67
N TYR A 45 -3.65 12.71 2.96
CA TYR A 45 -4.31 12.41 4.23
C TYR A 45 -4.72 10.94 4.32
N ARG A 46 -4.40 10.30 5.45
CA ARG A 46 -4.59 8.85 5.65
C ARG A 46 -6.02 8.37 5.41
N LYS A 47 -7.05 9.17 5.73
CA LYS A 47 -8.45 8.76 5.52
C LYS A 47 -8.78 8.58 4.04
N GLN A 48 -8.26 9.43 3.15
CA GLN A 48 -8.43 9.26 1.71
C GLN A 48 -7.67 8.02 1.19
N VAL A 49 -6.48 7.75 1.73
CA VAL A 49 -5.74 6.53 1.38
C VAL A 49 -6.52 5.27 1.79
N LYS A 50 -7.14 5.29 2.97
CA LYS A 50 -7.98 4.21 3.50
C LYS A 50 -9.21 3.91 2.64
N THR A 51 -9.74 4.88 1.90
CA THR A 51 -10.85 4.64 0.95
C THR A 51 -10.36 4.12 -0.39
N VAL A 52 -9.16 4.51 -0.84
CA VAL A 52 -8.62 4.15 -2.17
C VAL A 52 -7.93 2.79 -2.19
N LEU A 53 -7.15 2.44 -1.17
CA LEU A 53 -6.37 1.20 -1.17
C LEU A 53 -7.22 -0.08 -1.26
N PRO A 54 -8.37 -0.20 -0.56
CA PRO A 54 -9.25 -1.37 -0.74
C PRO A 54 -9.65 -1.56 -2.20
N LEU A 55 -10.11 -0.50 -2.88
CA LEU A 55 -10.49 -0.54 -4.29
C LEU A 55 -9.31 -0.92 -5.21
N LEU A 56 -8.12 -0.37 -4.91
CA LEU A 56 -6.91 -0.66 -5.67
C LEU A 56 -6.49 -2.12 -5.56
N PHE A 57 -6.51 -2.68 -4.34
CA PHE A 57 -6.09 -4.06 -4.09
C PHE A 57 -7.16 -5.09 -4.46
N GLU A 58 -8.43 -4.72 -4.47
CA GLU A 58 -9.49 -5.54 -5.06
C GLU A 58 -9.27 -5.67 -6.58
N LYS A 59 -9.01 -4.55 -7.26
CA LYS A 59 -8.76 -4.55 -8.71
C LYS A 59 -7.42 -5.21 -9.07
N TYR A 60 -6.40 -5.04 -8.24
CA TYR A 60 -5.05 -5.53 -8.45
C TYR A 60 -4.55 -6.29 -7.21
N PRO A 61 -4.96 -7.56 -7.05
CA PRO A 61 -4.67 -8.33 -5.83
C PRO A 61 -3.20 -8.74 -5.70
N THR A 62 -2.43 -8.68 -6.80
CA THR A 62 -1.03 -9.12 -6.86
C THR A 62 -0.15 -8.08 -7.58
N PRO A 63 1.18 -8.08 -7.34
CA PRO A 63 2.11 -7.22 -8.06
C PRO A 63 2.01 -7.37 -9.58
N LEU A 64 1.94 -8.62 -10.07
CA LEU A 64 1.83 -8.93 -11.49
C LEU A 64 0.50 -8.45 -12.08
N ALA A 65 -0.61 -8.60 -11.35
CA ALA A 65 -1.91 -8.08 -11.77
C ALA A 65 -1.88 -6.55 -11.89
N TYR A 66 -1.22 -5.87 -10.96
CA TYR A 66 -0.99 -4.43 -11.03
C TYR A 66 -0.21 -4.08 -12.30
N LEU A 67 0.93 -4.73 -12.59
CA LEU A 67 1.73 -4.41 -13.78
C LEU A 67 0.99 -4.70 -15.10
N LYS A 68 0.22 -5.78 -15.19
CA LYS A 68 -0.63 -6.08 -16.36
C LYS A 68 -1.79 -5.09 -16.53
N GLY A 69 -2.20 -4.42 -15.46
CA GLY A 69 -3.24 -3.40 -15.48
C GLY A 69 -2.90 -2.20 -16.36
N ARG A 70 -3.93 -1.65 -17.03
CA ARG A 70 -3.79 -0.42 -17.82
C ARG A 70 -3.45 0.77 -16.91
N LEU A 71 -2.39 1.51 -17.23
CA LEU A 71 -1.97 2.70 -16.48
C LEU A 71 -3.12 3.70 -16.26
N LYS A 72 -3.92 4.00 -17.31
CA LYS A 72 -5.09 4.88 -17.20
C LYS A 72 -6.12 4.42 -16.16
N THR A 73 -6.24 3.11 -15.91
CA THR A 73 -7.18 2.60 -14.89
C THR A 73 -6.63 2.80 -13.48
N GLN A 74 -5.34 2.56 -13.28
CA GLN A 74 -4.64 2.84 -12.02
C GLN A 74 -4.72 4.33 -11.67
N GLN A 75 -4.47 5.18 -12.66
CA GLN A 75 -4.58 6.62 -12.57
C GLN A 75 -5.97 7.09 -12.13
N LYS A 76 -7.04 6.52 -12.70
CA LYS A 76 -8.42 6.82 -12.28
C LYS A 76 -8.68 6.47 -10.81
N ILE A 77 -8.23 5.29 -10.36
CA ILE A 77 -8.40 4.85 -8.96
C ILE A 77 -7.60 5.75 -8.01
N LEU A 78 -6.39 6.13 -8.38
CA LEU A 78 -5.49 6.96 -7.57
C LEU A 78 -5.81 8.46 -7.62
N LYS A 79 -6.68 8.90 -8.53
CA LYS A 79 -7.01 10.33 -8.76
C LYS A 79 -7.39 11.10 -7.49
N PRO A 80 -8.21 10.55 -6.56
CA PRO A 80 -8.60 11.26 -5.34
C PRO A 80 -7.43 11.58 -4.39
N LEU A 81 -6.29 10.89 -4.55
CA LEU A 81 -5.11 11.09 -3.71
C LEU A 81 -4.20 12.24 -4.18
N GLY A 82 -4.53 12.94 -5.27
CA GLY A 82 -3.64 13.91 -5.91
C GLY A 82 -2.43 13.26 -6.59
N MET A 83 -1.59 14.04 -7.30
CA MET A 83 -0.34 13.58 -7.95
C MET A 83 -0.45 12.24 -8.72
N TRP A 84 -1.64 11.89 -9.21
CA TRP A 84 -1.98 10.51 -9.57
C TRP A 84 -1.22 10.02 -10.80
N GLU A 85 -0.88 10.92 -11.73
CA GLU A 85 -0.06 10.60 -12.90
C GLU A 85 1.34 10.14 -12.50
N VAL A 86 2.04 10.96 -11.71
CA VAL A 86 3.39 10.66 -11.25
C VAL A 86 3.35 9.47 -10.28
N ARG A 87 2.42 9.46 -9.33
CA ARG A 87 2.27 8.39 -8.35
C ARG A 87 2.03 7.04 -9.01
N SER A 88 1.11 6.94 -9.97
CA SER A 88 0.84 5.66 -10.66
C SER A 88 2.06 5.13 -11.41
N LYS A 89 2.81 6.00 -12.11
CA LYS A 89 4.07 5.63 -12.79
C LYS A 89 5.13 5.15 -11.80
N ARG A 90 5.32 5.86 -10.68
CA ARG A 90 6.27 5.47 -9.63
C ARG A 90 5.90 4.14 -8.98
N ILE A 91 4.62 3.91 -8.66
CA ILE A 91 4.16 2.64 -8.09
C ILE A 91 4.41 1.48 -9.07
N ARG A 92 4.21 1.68 -10.38
CA ARG A 92 4.55 0.66 -11.38
C ARG A 92 6.04 0.34 -11.35
N LYS A 93 6.91 1.36 -11.37
CA LYS A 93 8.37 1.15 -11.33
C LYS A 93 8.81 0.43 -10.05
N MET A 94 8.29 0.85 -8.90
CA MET A 94 8.49 0.17 -7.63
C MET A 94 8.03 -1.29 -7.69
N THR A 95 6.87 -1.55 -8.28
CA THR A 95 6.30 -2.90 -8.39
C THR A 95 7.13 -3.81 -9.30
N GLU A 96 7.71 -3.27 -10.38
CA GLU A 96 8.68 -4.00 -11.22
C GLU A 96 9.91 -4.40 -10.41
N GLN A 97 10.52 -3.45 -9.68
CA GLN A 97 11.70 -3.73 -8.85
C GLN A 97 11.38 -4.70 -7.70
N PHE A 98 10.20 -4.58 -7.10
CA PHE A 98 9.76 -5.46 -6.00
C PHE A 98 9.78 -6.94 -6.39
N LEU A 99 9.49 -7.27 -7.65
CA LEU A 99 9.43 -8.67 -8.11
C LEU A 99 10.80 -9.37 -8.12
N THR A 100 11.89 -8.61 -8.18
CA THR A 100 13.27 -9.12 -8.20
C THR A 100 14.08 -8.64 -7.00
N TRP A 101 13.44 -7.96 -6.05
CA TRP A 101 14.09 -7.40 -4.87
C TRP A 101 14.36 -8.49 -3.83
N ASP A 102 15.51 -8.40 -3.15
CA ASP A 102 15.97 -9.40 -2.19
C ASP A 102 15.28 -9.29 -0.81
N GLY A 103 14.54 -8.20 -0.58
CA GLY A 103 13.78 -7.99 0.64
C GLY A 103 14.56 -7.38 1.80
N LYS A 104 15.82 -6.96 1.59
CA LYS A 104 16.68 -6.40 2.65
C LYS A 104 16.41 -4.91 2.87
N GLU A 105 16.85 -4.06 1.94
CA GLU A 105 16.77 -2.61 2.07
C GLU A 105 15.59 -2.05 1.26
N ALA A 106 14.52 -1.63 1.95
CA ALA A 106 13.32 -1.14 1.26
C ALA A 106 13.56 0.15 0.48
N SER A 107 14.56 0.94 0.87
CA SER A 107 15.00 2.15 0.15
C SER A 107 15.58 1.87 -1.23
N ASP A 108 15.95 0.63 -1.56
CA ASP A 108 16.38 0.25 -2.91
C ASP A 108 15.23 0.34 -3.92
N LEU A 109 13.99 0.27 -3.43
CA LEU A 109 12.79 0.37 -4.25
C LEU A 109 12.47 1.82 -4.59
N HIS A 110 12.20 2.08 -5.87
CA HIS A 110 11.92 3.41 -6.39
C HIS A 110 10.75 4.08 -5.65
N GLY A 111 11.02 5.26 -5.08
CA GLY A 111 10.02 6.06 -4.39
C GLY A 111 9.75 5.65 -2.94
N ILE A 112 10.50 4.70 -2.39
CA ILE A 112 10.52 4.40 -0.95
C ILE A 112 11.61 5.25 -0.30
N GLY A 113 11.20 6.27 0.46
CA GLY A 113 12.09 7.10 1.27
C GLY A 113 12.16 6.64 2.73
N LYS A 114 12.76 7.46 3.60
CA LYS A 114 12.97 7.15 5.02
C LYS A 114 11.73 6.61 5.73
N TYR A 115 10.59 7.32 5.63
CA TYR A 115 9.33 6.85 6.22
C TYR A 115 8.95 5.43 5.80
N GLY A 116 9.04 5.13 4.50
CA GLY A 116 8.71 3.81 3.98
C GLY A 116 9.72 2.74 4.42
N SER A 117 10.99 3.09 4.52
CA SER A 117 12.05 2.20 5.01
C SER A 117 11.89 1.91 6.50
N ASP A 118 11.72 2.93 7.35
CA ASP A 118 11.47 2.78 8.79
C ASP A 118 10.24 1.91 9.02
N SER A 119 9.15 2.21 8.29
CA SER A 119 7.91 1.44 8.31
C SER A 119 8.13 -0.03 7.90
N TYR A 120 9.01 -0.31 6.94
CA TYR A 120 9.32 -1.69 6.56
C TYR A 120 10.06 -2.44 7.66
N GLN A 121 11.08 -1.82 8.26
CA GLN A 121 11.86 -2.41 9.34
C GLN A 121 10.98 -2.76 10.54
N ILE A 122 10.12 -1.83 10.96
CA ILE A 122 9.21 -2.01 12.10
C ILE A 122 8.21 -3.15 11.82
N PHE A 123 7.56 -3.17 10.65
CA PHE A 123 6.45 -4.08 10.39
C PHE A 123 6.86 -5.46 9.84
N PHE A 124 8.08 -5.62 9.31
CA PHE A 124 8.51 -6.88 8.69
C PHE A 124 9.85 -7.43 9.18
N LEU A 125 10.79 -6.57 9.58
CA LEU A 125 12.07 -7.03 10.13
C LEU A 125 12.07 -7.10 11.66
N LYS A 126 11.04 -6.53 12.30
CA LYS A 126 10.90 -6.44 13.77
C LYS A 126 12.04 -5.67 14.42
N THR A 127 12.54 -4.65 13.71
CA THR A 127 13.58 -3.75 14.19
C THR A 127 13.03 -2.33 14.24
N VAL A 128 13.36 -1.60 15.30
CA VAL A 128 13.02 -0.17 15.44
C VAL A 128 14.28 0.65 15.12
N PRO A 129 14.27 1.48 14.07
CA PRO A 129 15.39 2.39 13.81
C PRO A 129 15.55 3.43 14.93
N ASP A 130 16.78 3.81 15.25
CA ASP A 130 17.06 4.79 16.32
C ASP A 130 16.58 6.22 15.97
N ASP A 131 16.45 6.53 14.69
CA ASP A 131 16.19 7.87 14.15
C ASP A 131 14.82 8.01 13.48
N VAL A 132 13.81 7.24 13.89
CA VAL A 132 12.44 7.35 13.34
C VAL A 132 11.95 8.80 13.49
N GLN A 133 11.48 9.41 12.40
CA GLN A 133 11.01 10.80 12.38
C GLN A 133 9.49 10.93 12.30
N ASP A 134 8.82 9.92 11.71
CA ASP A 134 7.37 9.97 11.50
C ASP A 134 6.59 9.87 12.81
N LYS A 135 5.65 10.79 13.01
CA LYS A 135 4.88 10.90 14.26
C LYS A 135 3.95 9.71 14.48
N GLU A 136 3.41 9.12 13.41
CA GLU A 136 2.49 7.98 13.55
C GLU A 136 3.27 6.68 13.79
N LEU A 137 4.44 6.50 13.18
CA LEU A 137 5.35 5.40 13.53
C LEU A 137 5.80 5.48 15.00
N LYS A 138 6.18 6.67 15.50
CA LYS A 138 6.52 6.86 16.93
C LYS A 138 5.39 6.43 17.86
N LYS A 139 4.17 6.94 17.62
CA LYS A 139 2.98 6.54 18.39
C LYS A 139 2.68 5.04 18.34
N TYR A 140 3.03 4.38 17.24
CA TYR A 140 2.87 2.93 17.12
C TYR A 140 3.94 2.19 17.94
N ILE A 141 5.20 2.64 17.87
CA ILE A 141 6.32 2.09 18.63
C ILE A 141 6.09 2.21 20.14
N ASP A 142 5.56 3.35 20.60
CA ASP A 142 5.27 3.57 22.04
C ASP A 142 4.21 2.61 22.62
N LYS A 143 3.51 1.85 21.76
CA LYS A 143 2.41 0.94 22.14
C LYS A 143 2.77 -0.54 22.01
N ILE A 144 3.97 -0.88 21.52
CA ILE A 144 4.41 -2.27 21.33
C ILE A 144 5.40 -2.72 22.39
#